data_AF-A0A371IVH1-F1
#
_entry.id   AF-A0A371IVH1-F1
#
_cell.length_a   1.000
_cell.length_b   1.000
_cell.length_c   1.000
_cell.angle_alpha   90.00
_cell.angle_beta   90.00
_cell.angle_gamma   90.00
#
_symmetry.space_group_name_H-M   'P 1'
#
loop_
_entity.id
_entity.type
_entity.pdbx_description
1 polymer ?
#
loop_
_entity_poly.entity_id
_entity_poly.type
_entity_poly.pdbx_seq_one_letter_code
_entity_poly.pdbx_strand_id
1 'polypeptide(L)'
;MSKKIFTEQEILELSKNKYIKNVSSKGITYTNEFKLQFIAEYENGKTSRKIFKDAGFNIDIIGIKRIDSASRRWRNAYKDKGVLGLEDTRTLNSGRTLNRDLTIEEVLAKKDAEIRYLKAELELIKKLELQERQVINKKLPSSMIFRLIQNLIKDFKLYNMTRHLCKIANVSTSGYYNFLRNFKARDMMENEDLKSKEIILKAFNYRGYKKGSRTIKMILKNKFNVIMNRKKIQRIMRKYNIICPIRKSNPYKRMAKATKEHRVVPNKLNREFKQNIPGKIMLTDITYMPYGNGKMAYLSTIKDSSTNEILAYN
;
A
#
# COMPACT_ATOMS: atom_id res chain seq x y z
N MET A 1 32.84 39.64 -14.83
CA MET A 1 31.49 39.43 -14.25
C MET A 1 30.86 40.79 -13.96
N SER A 2 29.54 40.95 -14.15
CA SER A 2 28.86 42.20 -13.78
C SER A 2 28.96 42.40 -12.26
N LYS A 3 29.47 43.55 -11.82
CA LYS A 3 29.59 43.96 -10.41
C LYS A 3 28.25 44.42 -9.81
N LYS A 4 27.13 44.34 -10.54
CA LYS A 4 25.81 44.78 -10.07
C LYS A 4 25.28 43.83 -8.98
N ILE A 5 25.02 44.40 -7.81
CA ILE A 5 24.35 43.75 -6.67
C ILE A 5 22.89 44.18 -6.71
N PHE A 6 21.96 43.25 -6.48
CA PHE A 6 20.54 43.57 -6.44
C PHE A 6 20.14 44.08 -5.05
N THR A 7 19.31 45.11 -5.04
CA THR A 7 18.62 45.60 -3.83
C THR A 7 17.51 44.64 -3.42
N GLU A 8 17.05 44.73 -2.17
CA GLU A 8 15.96 43.87 -1.68
C GLU A 8 14.66 44.03 -2.48
N GLN A 9 14.39 45.25 -2.96
CA GLN A 9 13.25 45.54 -3.82
C GLN A 9 13.38 44.87 -5.21
N GLU A 10 14.55 44.97 -5.84
CA GLU A 10 14.82 44.31 -7.13
C GLU A 10 14.76 42.77 -7.00
N ILE A 11 15.20 42.20 -5.87
CA ILE A 11 15.11 40.75 -5.60
C ILE A 11 13.63 40.33 -5.54
N LEU A 12 12.79 41.12 -4.86
CA LEU A 12 11.36 40.84 -4.70
C LEU A 12 10.58 41.02 -6.01
N GLU A 13 10.99 41.93 -6.87
CA GLU A 13 10.41 42.09 -8.21
C GLU A 13 10.78 40.91 -9.12
N LEU A 14 12.06 40.52 -9.12
CA LEU A 14 12.55 39.40 -9.92
C LEU A 14 11.99 38.05 -9.46
N SER A 15 11.80 37.83 -8.16
CA SER A 15 11.27 36.57 -7.64
C SER A 15 9.81 36.29 -8.05
N LYS A 16 9.06 37.31 -8.47
CA LYS A 16 7.68 37.16 -8.97
C LYS A 16 7.60 36.52 -10.36
N ASN A 17 8.69 36.51 -11.13
CA ASN A 17 8.67 35.96 -12.48
C ASN A 17 8.70 34.41 -12.46
N LYS A 18 7.77 33.78 -13.19
CA LYS A 18 7.65 32.30 -13.35
C LYS A 18 8.97 31.64 -13.76
N TYR A 19 9.81 32.33 -14.54
CA TYR A 19 11.03 31.79 -15.13
C TYR A 19 12.26 31.87 -14.21
N ILE A 20 12.09 32.35 -12.98
CA ILE A 20 13.12 32.40 -11.95
C ILE A 20 12.90 31.30 -10.92
N LYS A 21 13.97 30.52 -10.66
CA LYS A 21 14.01 29.49 -9.62
C LYS A 21 14.50 30.04 -8.28
N ASN A 22 15.49 30.93 -8.31
CA ASN A 22 16.02 31.58 -7.11
C ASN A 22 16.74 32.89 -7.48
N VAL A 23 16.67 33.89 -6.61
CA VAL A 23 17.40 35.17 -6.74
C VAL A 23 18.21 35.40 -5.47
N SER A 24 19.49 35.68 -5.65
CA SER A 24 20.42 36.12 -4.61
C SER A 24 20.86 37.54 -4.94
N SER A 25 21.34 38.28 -3.93
CA SER A 25 21.96 39.60 -4.11
C SER A 25 23.04 39.63 -5.20
N LYS A 26 23.72 38.50 -5.47
CA LYS A 26 24.80 38.40 -6.47
C LYS A 26 24.41 37.68 -7.78
N GLY A 27 23.25 37.04 -7.87
CA GLY A 27 22.94 36.19 -9.03
C GLY A 27 21.51 35.71 -9.14
N ILE A 28 21.13 35.29 -10.34
CA ILE A 28 19.81 34.75 -10.68
C ILE A 28 19.98 33.32 -11.16
N THR A 29 19.17 32.42 -10.63
CA THR A 29 19.02 31.04 -11.10
C THR A 29 17.70 30.90 -11.85
N TYR A 30 17.78 30.53 -13.12
CA TYR A 30 16.62 30.40 -14.01
C TYR A 30 16.07 28.97 -14.02
N THR A 31 14.79 28.82 -14.32
CA THR A 31 14.15 27.51 -14.48
C THR A 31 14.66 26.77 -15.72
N ASN A 32 14.57 25.44 -15.73
CA ASN A 32 14.96 24.65 -16.90
C ASN A 32 14.01 24.91 -18.09
N GLU A 33 12.72 25.12 -17.81
CA GLU A 33 11.70 25.51 -18.80
C GLU A 33 12.13 26.78 -19.56
N PHE A 34 12.58 27.81 -18.84
CA PHE A 34 13.04 29.05 -19.48
C PHE A 34 14.29 28.84 -20.33
N LYS A 35 15.26 28.05 -19.87
CA LYS A 35 16.49 27.79 -20.63
C LYS A 35 16.18 27.07 -21.95
N LEU A 36 15.22 26.14 -21.95
CA LEU A 36 14.77 25.43 -23.15
C LEU A 36 14.07 26.38 -24.12
N GLN A 37 13.13 27.17 -23.62
CA GLN A 37 12.45 28.20 -24.40
C GLN A 37 13.46 29.20 -24.98
N PHE A 38 14.47 29.59 -24.20
CA PHE A 38 15.52 30.49 -24.65
C PHE A 38 16.30 29.93 -25.84
N ILE A 39 16.70 28.66 -25.80
CA ILE A 39 17.47 28.05 -26.89
C ILE A 39 16.61 27.95 -28.16
N ALA A 40 15.36 27.50 -28.06
CA ALA A 40 14.46 27.41 -29.21
C ALA A 40 14.23 28.77 -29.88
N GLU A 41 13.97 29.81 -29.09
CA GLU A 41 13.75 31.17 -29.59
C GLU A 41 15.03 31.80 -30.17
N TYR A 42 16.20 31.45 -29.63
CA TYR A 42 17.48 31.90 -30.14
C TYR A 42 17.85 31.23 -31.47
N GLU A 43 17.56 29.93 -31.62
CA GLU A 43 17.72 29.20 -32.89
C GLU A 43 16.79 29.75 -33.98
N ASN A 44 15.60 30.23 -33.60
CA ASN A 44 14.69 30.98 -34.47
C ASN A 44 15.19 32.41 -34.82
N GLY A 45 16.40 32.79 -34.43
CA GLY A 45 17.04 34.06 -34.79
C GLY A 45 16.71 35.25 -33.88
N LYS A 46 15.98 35.06 -32.78
CA LYS A 46 15.73 36.17 -31.83
C LYS A 46 16.98 36.49 -31.02
N THR A 47 17.21 37.78 -30.78
CA THR A 47 18.32 38.23 -29.94
C THR A 47 18.07 37.93 -28.47
N SER A 48 19.14 37.65 -27.71
CA SER A 48 19.06 37.36 -26.27
C SER A 48 18.29 38.43 -25.49
N ARG A 49 18.46 39.71 -25.85
CA ARG A 49 17.73 40.82 -25.24
C ARG A 49 16.22 40.72 -25.46
N LYS A 50 15.79 40.38 -26.68
CA LYS A 50 14.38 40.27 -27.04
C LYS A 50 13.72 39.10 -26.33
N ILE A 51 14.39 37.95 -26.27
CA ILE A 51 13.88 36.76 -25.59
C ILE A 51 13.64 37.02 -24.10
N PHE A 52 14.56 37.72 -23.43
CA PHE A 52 14.38 38.09 -22.02
C PHE A 52 13.27 39.12 -21.84
N LYS A 53 13.11 40.09 -22.74
CA LYS A 53 12.00 41.05 -22.71
C LYS A 53 10.65 40.35 -22.87
N ASP A 54 10.54 39.46 -23.86
CA ASP A 54 9.32 38.71 -24.17
C ASP A 54 8.92 37.78 -23.02
N ALA A 55 9.91 37.27 -22.26
CA ALA A 55 9.69 36.49 -21.05
C ALA A 55 9.41 37.33 -19.77
N GLY A 56 9.15 38.63 -19.94
CA GLY A 56 8.75 39.52 -18.84
C GLY A 56 9.89 39.91 -17.91
N PHE A 57 11.14 39.85 -18.35
CA PHE A 57 12.27 40.34 -17.56
C PHE A 57 12.52 41.83 -17.81
N ASN A 58 12.70 42.57 -16.72
CA ASN A 58 13.17 43.95 -16.80
C ASN A 58 14.68 43.97 -17.10
N ILE A 59 15.04 44.37 -18.32
CA ILE A 59 16.42 44.33 -18.84
C ILE A 59 17.33 45.28 -18.06
N ASP A 60 16.82 46.41 -17.58
CA ASP A 60 17.61 47.43 -16.89
C ASP A 60 17.97 46.98 -15.47
N ILE A 61 17.09 46.19 -14.84
CA ILE A 61 17.33 45.56 -13.55
C ILE A 61 18.42 44.47 -13.69
N ILE A 62 18.29 43.55 -14.65
CA ILE A 62 19.23 42.42 -14.80
C ILE A 62 20.60 42.87 -15.35
N GLY A 63 20.59 43.80 -16.30
CA GLY A 63 21.76 44.30 -17.01
C GLY A 63 22.17 43.42 -18.21
N ILE A 64 22.47 44.08 -19.32
CA ILE A 64 22.77 43.42 -20.61
C ILE A 64 23.94 42.43 -20.55
N LYS A 65 25.04 42.80 -19.87
CA LYS A 65 26.23 41.94 -19.72
C LYS A 65 25.92 40.61 -19.02
N ARG A 66 24.92 40.59 -18.13
CA ARG A 66 24.50 39.40 -17.40
C ARG A 66 23.63 38.50 -18.27
N ILE A 67 22.75 39.08 -19.09
CA ILE A 67 21.97 38.37 -20.11
C ILE A 67 22.90 37.69 -21.11
N ASP A 68 23.89 38.41 -21.66
CA ASP A 68 24.83 37.85 -22.63
C ASP A 68 25.67 36.72 -22.04
N SER A 69 26.13 36.89 -20.80
CA SER A 69 26.87 35.84 -20.09
C SER A 69 26.01 34.60 -19.83
N ALA A 70 24.75 34.77 -19.44
CA ALA A 70 23.83 33.66 -19.22
C ALA A 70 23.53 32.92 -20.54
N SER A 71 23.19 33.69 -21.58
CA SER A 71 22.95 33.19 -22.92
C SER A 71 24.14 32.39 -23.46
N ARG A 72 25.36 32.94 -23.37
CA ARG A 72 26.58 32.24 -23.81
C ARG A 72 26.77 30.91 -23.06
N ARG A 73 26.56 30.89 -21.74
CA ARG A 73 26.67 29.66 -20.95
C ARG A 73 25.66 28.60 -21.40
N TRP A 74 24.41 28.98 -21.61
CA TRP A 74 23.37 28.03 -22.02
C TRP A 74 23.62 27.49 -23.42
N ARG A 75 24.01 28.34 -24.38
CA ARG A 75 24.34 27.89 -25.73
C ARG A 75 25.54 26.92 -25.74
N ASN A 76 26.58 27.22 -24.96
CA ASN A 76 27.74 26.33 -24.88
C ASN A 76 27.36 24.98 -24.24
N ALA A 77 26.57 25.00 -23.17
CA ALA A 77 26.12 23.78 -22.51
C ALA A 77 25.20 22.93 -23.41
N TYR A 78 24.33 23.59 -24.18
CA TYR A 78 23.48 22.93 -25.16
C TYR A 78 24.28 22.34 -26.33
N LYS A 79 25.30 23.05 -26.82
CA LYS A 79 26.18 22.54 -27.88
C LYS A 79 26.97 21.30 -27.45
N ASP A 80 27.35 21.23 -26.16
CA ASP A 80 28.13 20.12 -25.60
C ASP A 80 27.28 18.87 -25.32
N LYS A 81 26.12 19.03 -24.65
CA LYS A 81 25.33 17.90 -24.12
C LYS A 81 23.84 17.95 -24.48
N GLY A 82 23.45 18.80 -25.43
CA GLY A 82 22.05 19.01 -25.81
C GLY A 82 21.19 19.48 -24.64
N VAL A 83 19.92 19.05 -24.63
CA VAL A 83 18.93 19.37 -23.58
C VAL A 83 19.43 19.01 -22.17
N LEU A 84 20.16 17.89 -22.03
CA LEU A 84 20.71 17.43 -20.75
C LEU A 84 21.77 18.39 -20.17
N GLY A 85 22.44 19.18 -21.02
CA GLY A 85 23.42 20.18 -20.59
C GLY A 85 22.81 21.41 -19.91
N LEU A 86 21.50 21.66 -20.11
CA LEU A 86 20.81 22.83 -19.55
C LEU A 86 20.35 22.62 -18.10
N GLU A 87 20.32 21.37 -17.63
CA GLU A 87 19.98 21.03 -16.25
C GLU A 87 21.09 21.45 -15.28
N ASP A 88 20.70 21.94 -14.10
CA ASP A 88 21.65 22.29 -13.04
C ASP A 88 22.13 21.01 -12.32
N THR A 89 23.25 20.46 -12.77
CA THR A 89 23.80 19.19 -12.25
C THR A 89 24.67 19.36 -11.00
N ARG A 90 24.85 20.59 -10.48
CA ARG A 90 25.70 20.86 -9.30
C ARG A 90 25.25 20.10 -8.05
N THR A 91 23.97 19.74 -7.95
CA THR A 91 23.44 18.96 -6.83
C THR A 91 23.72 17.46 -6.94
N LEU A 92 24.06 16.96 -8.14
CA LEU A 92 24.25 15.53 -8.44
C LEU A 92 25.71 15.17 -8.71
N ASN A 93 26.53 16.14 -9.12
CA ASN A 93 27.92 15.93 -9.48
C ASN A 93 28.87 16.30 -8.33
N SER A 94 29.14 15.35 -7.45
CA SER A 94 30.26 15.42 -6.50
C SER A 94 31.46 14.66 -7.08
N GLY A 95 32.23 15.29 -7.97
CA GLY A 95 33.43 14.65 -8.53
C GLY A 95 34.16 15.50 -9.56
N ARG A 96 35.48 15.25 -9.69
CA ARG A 96 36.34 15.83 -10.72
C ARG A 96 35.94 15.25 -12.08
N THR A 97 35.69 16.10 -13.06
CA THR A 97 35.39 15.66 -14.43
C THR A 97 36.61 14.94 -15.01
N LEU A 98 36.42 13.74 -15.54
CA LEU A 98 37.43 13.05 -16.34
C LEU A 98 37.58 13.81 -17.66
N ASN A 99 38.74 14.42 -17.88
CA ASN A 99 39.12 15.08 -19.13
C ASN A 99 39.84 14.09 -20.06
N ARG A 100 39.25 12.93 -20.30
CA ARG A 100 39.68 12.00 -21.37
C ARG A 100 38.46 11.38 -22.02
N ASP A 101 38.62 11.00 -23.28
CA ASP A 101 37.61 10.20 -23.96
C ASP A 101 37.50 8.82 -23.29
N LEU A 102 36.25 8.36 -23.16
CA LEU A 102 35.94 7.05 -22.61
C LEU A 102 36.33 5.99 -23.64
N THR A 103 36.87 4.86 -23.19
CA THR A 103 37.09 3.71 -24.08
C THR A 103 35.76 3.10 -24.51
N ILE A 104 35.74 2.39 -25.63
CA ILE A 104 34.53 1.71 -26.15
C ILE A 104 33.94 0.77 -25.09
N GLU A 105 34.79 0.07 -24.34
CA GLU A 105 34.37 -0.80 -23.23
C GLU A 105 33.72 -0.02 -22.08
N GLU A 106 34.26 1.14 -21.72
CA GLU A 106 33.66 2.02 -20.69
C GLU A 106 32.29 2.57 -21.15
N VAL A 107 32.17 2.91 -22.44
CA VAL A 107 30.90 3.34 -23.05
C VAL A 107 29.88 2.20 -23.03
N LEU A 108 30.27 0.99 -23.41
CA LEU A 108 29.40 -0.18 -23.41
C LEU A 108 28.94 -0.52 -21.98
N ALA A 109 29.86 -0.55 -21.02
CA ALA A 109 29.55 -0.78 -19.61
C ALA A 109 28.58 0.27 -19.05
N LYS A 110 28.74 1.53 -19.45
CA LYS A 110 27.83 2.62 -19.07
C LYS A 110 26.44 2.43 -19.68
N LYS A 111 26.36 2.03 -20.95
CA LYS A 111 25.11 1.74 -21.64
C LYS A 111 24.40 0.51 -21.07
N ASP A 112 25.13 -0.53 -20.72
CA ASP A 112 24.58 -1.72 -20.06
C ASP A 112 24.06 -1.43 -18.65
N ALA A 113 24.71 -0.53 -17.91
CA ALA A 113 24.19 -0.04 -16.64
C ALA A 113 22.89 0.75 -16.82
N GLU A 114 22.82 1.61 -17.84
CA GLU A 114 21.62 2.38 -18.20
C GLU A 114 20.44 1.47 -18.62
N ILE A 115 20.70 0.46 -19.46
CA ILE A 115 19.69 -0.53 -19.88
C ILE A 115 19.18 -1.33 -18.68
N ARG A 116 20.08 -1.80 -17.80
CA ARG A 116 19.67 -2.52 -16.57
C ARG A 116 18.80 -1.65 -15.67
N TYR A 117 19.15 -0.38 -15.55
CA TYR A 117 18.38 0.59 -14.78
C TYR A 117 16.96 0.78 -15.34
N LEU A 118 16.84 1.07 -16.63
CA LEU A 118 15.54 1.29 -17.29
C LEU A 118 14.64 0.04 -17.21
N LYS A 119 15.23 -1.15 -17.37
CA LYS A 119 14.51 -2.43 -17.20
C LYS A 119 13.93 -2.57 -15.79
N ALA A 120 14.70 -2.26 -14.75
CA ALA A 120 14.25 -2.35 -13.37
C ALA A 120 13.13 -1.33 -13.04
N GLU A 121 13.23 -0.12 -13.59
CA GLU A 121 12.19 0.91 -13.44
C GLU A 121 10.86 0.47 -14.07
N LEU A 122 10.90 -0.03 -15.32
CA LEU A 122 9.71 -0.55 -15.99
C LEU A 122 9.11 -1.74 -15.25
N GLU A 123 9.94 -2.63 -14.70
CA GLU A 123 9.45 -3.78 -13.93
C GLU A 123 8.79 -3.38 -12.61
N LEU A 124 9.36 -2.39 -11.91
CA LEU A 124 8.76 -1.84 -10.70
C LEU A 124 7.37 -1.28 -10.99
N ILE A 125 7.24 -0.45 -12.03
CA ILE A 125 5.97 0.17 -12.43
C ILE A 125 4.93 -0.91 -12.77
N LYS A 126 5.30 -1.90 -13.59
CA LYS A 126 4.42 -3.01 -13.95
C LYS A 126 3.93 -3.79 -12.73
N LYS A 127 4.82 -4.09 -11.78
CA LYS A 127 4.47 -4.82 -10.55
C LYS A 127 3.59 -4.01 -9.62
N LEU A 128 3.85 -2.70 -9.47
CA LEU A 128 3.01 -1.79 -8.69
C LEU A 128 1.61 -1.70 -9.29
N GLU A 129 1.50 -1.45 -10.58
CA GLU A 129 0.20 -1.32 -11.26
C GLU A 129 -0.64 -2.61 -11.15
N LEU A 130 -0.03 -3.78 -11.39
CA LEU A 130 -0.71 -5.07 -11.28
C LEU A 130 -1.24 -5.31 -9.87
N GLN A 131 -0.46 -4.94 -8.85
CA GLN A 131 -0.86 -5.10 -7.46
C GLN A 131 -1.88 -4.05 -7.01
N GLU A 132 -1.83 -2.81 -7.48
CA GLU A 132 -2.85 -1.78 -7.19
C GLU A 132 -4.22 -2.15 -7.75
N ARG A 133 -4.27 -2.76 -8.94
CA ARG A 133 -5.51 -3.28 -9.54
C ARG A 133 -6.16 -4.39 -8.71
N GLN A 134 -5.38 -5.13 -7.91
CA GLN A 134 -5.87 -6.20 -7.03
C GLN A 134 -6.34 -5.69 -5.65
N VAL A 135 -6.12 -4.41 -5.33
CA VAL A 135 -6.43 -3.84 -4.01
C VAL A 135 -7.73 -3.05 -4.06
N ILE A 136 -8.69 -3.43 -3.20
CA ILE A 136 -10.04 -2.82 -3.10
C ILE A 136 -9.99 -1.29 -2.88
N ASN A 137 -8.94 -0.78 -2.23
CA ASN A 137 -8.74 0.66 -1.94
C ASN A 137 -7.65 1.34 -2.80
N LYS A 138 -7.22 0.72 -3.91
CA LYS A 138 -6.21 1.26 -4.87
C LYS A 138 -4.86 1.71 -4.28
N LYS A 139 -4.54 1.38 -3.02
CA LYS A 139 -3.26 1.72 -2.38
C LYS A 139 -2.60 0.50 -1.76
N LEU A 140 -1.41 0.17 -2.23
CA LEU A 140 -0.59 -0.90 -1.70
C LEU A 140 -0.04 -0.55 -0.31
N PRO A 141 0.00 -1.50 0.64
CA PRO A 141 0.70 -1.28 1.90
C PRO A 141 2.19 -1.07 1.64
N SER A 142 2.80 -0.08 2.30
CA SER A 142 4.21 0.29 2.10
C SER A 142 5.17 -0.88 2.33
N SER A 143 4.83 -1.83 3.22
CA SER A 143 5.62 -3.04 3.45
C SER A 143 5.76 -3.93 2.21
N MET A 144 4.72 -4.00 1.37
CA MET A 144 4.76 -4.77 0.13
C MET A 144 5.60 -4.06 -0.92
N ILE A 145 5.47 -2.73 -1.01
CA ILE A 145 6.30 -1.87 -1.88
C ILE A 145 7.79 -2.01 -1.52
N PHE A 146 8.12 -1.94 -0.23
CA PHE A 146 9.51 -2.11 0.21
C PHE A 146 10.07 -3.50 -0.11
N ARG A 147 9.25 -4.56 -0.02
CA ARG A 147 9.68 -5.91 -0.42
C ARG A 147 9.94 -6.01 -1.92
N LEU A 148 9.12 -5.38 -2.75
CA LEU A 148 9.33 -5.30 -4.19
C LEU A 148 10.64 -4.57 -4.53
N ILE A 149 10.88 -3.41 -3.91
CA ILE A 149 12.10 -2.63 -4.08
C ILE A 149 13.33 -3.48 -3.70
N GLN A 150 13.29 -4.18 -2.57
CA GLN A 150 14.39 -5.03 -2.12
C GLN A 150 14.66 -6.20 -3.09
N ASN A 151 13.61 -6.83 -3.62
CA ASN A 151 13.77 -7.91 -4.61
C ASN A 151 14.40 -7.38 -5.90
N LEU A 152 13.92 -6.25 -6.43
CA LEU A 152 14.46 -5.62 -7.62
C LEU A 152 15.93 -5.21 -7.46
N ILE A 153 16.30 -4.64 -6.31
CA ILE A 153 17.70 -4.29 -6.02
C ILE A 153 18.58 -5.54 -6.06
N LYS A 154 18.10 -6.66 -5.53
CA LYS A 154 18.83 -7.94 -5.52
C LYS A 154 18.94 -8.53 -6.93
N ASP A 155 17.83 -8.55 -7.66
CA ASP A 155 17.73 -9.17 -9.00
C ASP A 155 18.59 -8.41 -10.03
N PHE A 156 18.56 -7.07 -9.99
CA PHE A 156 19.29 -6.21 -10.92
C PHE A 156 20.63 -5.66 -10.38
N LYS A 157 21.02 -6.02 -9.14
CA LYS A 157 22.23 -5.57 -8.45
C LYS A 157 22.37 -4.03 -8.37
N LEU A 158 21.27 -3.33 -8.07
CA LEU A 158 21.16 -1.86 -8.10
C LEU A 158 21.30 -1.20 -6.71
N TYR A 159 22.43 -1.41 -6.03
CA TYR A 159 22.62 -1.02 -4.63
C TYR A 159 22.53 0.50 -4.33
N ASN A 160 22.87 1.36 -5.30
CA ASN A 160 22.92 2.82 -5.12
C ASN A 160 21.61 3.54 -5.50
N MET A 161 20.58 2.82 -5.92
CA MET A 161 19.37 3.39 -6.53
C MET A 161 18.14 3.36 -5.61
N THR A 162 18.33 3.00 -4.34
CA THR A 162 17.26 2.90 -3.33
C THR A 162 16.44 4.18 -3.23
N ARG A 163 17.09 5.35 -3.23
CA ARG A 163 16.44 6.67 -3.16
C ARG A 163 15.56 6.93 -4.39
N HIS A 164 16.01 6.52 -5.57
CA HIS A 164 15.27 6.72 -6.81
C HIS A 164 14.05 5.79 -6.88
N LEU A 165 14.22 4.50 -6.57
CA LEU A 165 13.13 3.52 -6.54
C LEU A 165 12.05 3.89 -5.50
N CYS A 166 12.45 4.41 -4.34
CA CYS A 166 11.50 4.93 -3.35
C CYS A 166 10.72 6.14 -3.87
N LYS A 167 11.37 7.03 -4.64
CA LYS A 167 10.74 8.21 -5.24
C LYS A 167 9.72 7.81 -6.32
N ILE A 168 10.06 6.85 -7.19
CA ILE A 168 9.15 6.30 -8.20
C ILE A 168 7.92 5.68 -7.52
N ALA A 169 8.14 4.89 -6.48
CA ALA A 169 7.07 4.22 -5.75
C ALA A 169 6.33 5.11 -4.73
N ASN A 170 6.67 6.41 -4.68
CA ASN A 170 6.09 7.40 -3.77
C ASN A 170 6.09 6.98 -2.28
N VAL A 171 7.21 6.42 -1.81
CA VAL A 171 7.42 5.98 -0.43
C VAL A 171 8.65 6.62 0.20
N SER A 172 8.69 6.70 1.54
CA SER A 172 9.82 7.28 2.24
C SER A 172 11.05 6.37 2.24
N THR A 173 12.22 6.95 2.00
CA THR A 173 13.51 6.25 2.07
C THR A 173 13.84 5.82 3.49
N SER A 174 13.53 6.64 4.49
CA SER A 174 13.67 6.29 5.91
C SER A 174 12.81 5.07 6.28
N GLY A 175 11.58 5.00 5.74
CA GLY A 175 10.68 3.86 5.90
C GLY A 175 11.27 2.58 5.33
N TYR A 176 11.91 2.66 4.15
CA TYR A 176 12.60 1.53 3.53
C TYR A 176 13.75 0.97 4.39
N TYR A 177 14.63 1.83 4.91
CA TYR A 177 15.73 1.35 5.76
C TYR A 177 15.26 0.81 7.11
N ASN A 178 14.20 1.39 7.68
CA ASN A 178 13.53 0.81 8.85
C ASN A 178 12.88 -0.55 8.52
N PHE A 179 12.36 -0.71 7.30
CA PHE A 179 11.84 -1.98 6.83
C PHE A 179 12.93 -3.04 6.76
N LEU A 180 14.10 -2.72 6.19
CA LEU A 180 15.25 -3.62 6.09
C LEU A 180 15.78 -4.07 7.44
N ARG A 181 15.91 -3.15 8.41
CA ARG A 181 16.35 -3.48 9.77
C ARG A 181 15.49 -4.55 10.42
N ASN A 182 14.18 -4.48 10.19
CA ASN A 182 13.18 -5.39 10.75
C ASN A 182 12.81 -6.55 9.80
N PHE A 183 13.48 -6.66 8.65
CA PHE A 183 13.11 -7.62 7.61
C PHE A 183 13.21 -9.07 8.10
N LYS A 184 14.34 -9.43 8.71
CA LYS A 184 14.57 -10.77 9.26
C LYS A 184 13.52 -11.15 10.32
N ALA A 185 13.22 -10.24 11.25
CA ALA A 185 12.21 -10.48 12.28
C ALA A 185 10.82 -10.69 11.67
N ARG A 186 10.43 -9.89 10.67
CA ARG A 186 9.16 -10.07 9.94
C ARG A 186 9.09 -11.41 9.21
N ASP A 187 10.18 -11.83 8.58
CA ASP A 187 10.25 -13.10 7.86
C ASP A 187 10.12 -14.30 8.80
N MET A 188 10.76 -14.25 9.98
CA MET A 188 10.56 -15.25 11.03
C MET A 188 9.10 -15.31 11.49
N MET A 189 8.47 -14.16 11.73
CA MET A 189 7.05 -14.09 12.08
C MET A 189 6.13 -14.62 10.97
N GLU A 190 6.46 -14.38 9.71
CA GLU A 190 5.74 -14.91 8.54
C GLU A 190 5.80 -16.44 8.50
N ASN A 191 6.97 -17.01 8.77
CA ASN A 191 7.17 -18.45 8.85
C ASN A 191 6.41 -19.08 10.03
N GLU A 192 6.37 -18.42 11.20
CA GLU A 192 5.52 -18.86 12.31
C GLU A 192 4.03 -18.78 11.99
N ASP A 193 3.61 -17.75 11.24
CA ASP A 193 2.24 -17.60 10.76
C ASP A 193 1.86 -18.74 9.80
N LEU A 194 2.79 -19.18 8.95
CA LEU A 194 2.59 -20.34 8.06
C LEU A 194 2.42 -21.63 8.85
N LYS A 195 3.30 -21.91 9.82
CA LYS A 195 3.14 -23.06 10.74
C LYS A 195 1.80 -23.01 11.48
N SER A 196 1.42 -21.83 11.97
CA SER A 196 0.14 -21.61 12.65
C SER A 196 -1.06 -21.85 11.71
N LYS A 197 -0.95 -21.45 10.43
CA LYS A 197 -1.97 -21.67 9.40
C LYS A 197 -2.21 -23.16 9.18
N GLU A 198 -1.16 -23.97 9.05
CA GLU A 198 -1.29 -25.41 8.85
C GLU A 198 -2.03 -26.09 9.99
N ILE A 199 -1.68 -25.74 11.24
CA ILE A 199 -2.37 -26.23 12.44
C ILE A 199 -3.85 -25.81 12.43
N ILE A 200 -4.14 -24.56 12.08
CA ILE A 200 -5.51 -24.07 11.97
C ILE A 200 -6.29 -24.80 10.87
N LEU A 201 -5.67 -25.11 9.73
CA LEU A 201 -6.30 -25.85 8.63
C LEU A 201 -6.66 -27.27 9.03
N LYS A 202 -5.77 -27.97 9.78
CA LYS A 202 -6.09 -29.29 10.36
C LYS A 202 -7.34 -29.24 11.22
N ALA A 203 -7.45 -28.25 12.11
CA ALA A 203 -8.63 -28.05 12.93
C ALA A 203 -9.87 -27.59 12.14
N PHE A 204 -9.68 -26.77 11.11
CA PHE A 204 -10.76 -26.27 10.26
C PHE A 204 -11.42 -27.40 9.46
N ASN A 205 -10.63 -28.32 8.90
CA ASN A 205 -11.11 -29.44 8.08
C ASN A 205 -11.63 -30.65 8.88
N TYR A 206 -11.39 -30.69 10.19
CA TYR A 206 -11.81 -31.80 11.07
C TYR A 206 -13.33 -32.09 11.01
N ARG A 207 -13.80 -33.27 10.61
CA ARG A 207 -15.25 -33.60 10.48
C ARG A 207 -16.02 -32.87 9.36
N GLY A 208 -15.34 -32.37 8.32
CA GLY A 208 -15.98 -32.09 7.01
C GLY A 208 -16.87 -30.84 6.87
N TYR A 209 -17.14 -30.08 7.93
CA TYR A 209 -17.81 -28.78 7.83
C TYR A 209 -16.89 -27.60 8.20
N LYS A 210 -17.12 -26.42 7.62
CA LYS A 210 -16.32 -25.21 7.87
C LYS A 210 -16.54 -24.68 9.29
N LYS A 211 -15.47 -24.18 9.94
CA LYS A 211 -15.49 -23.81 11.37
C LYS A 211 -15.03 -22.39 11.63
N GLY A 212 -15.70 -21.74 12.57
CA GLY A 212 -15.30 -20.43 13.07
C GLY A 212 -14.15 -20.49 14.08
N SER A 213 -13.59 -19.33 14.40
CA SER A 213 -12.44 -19.21 15.31
C SER A 213 -12.66 -19.79 16.73
N ARG A 214 -13.89 -19.75 17.25
CA ARG A 214 -14.21 -20.33 18.58
C ARG A 214 -14.16 -21.85 18.55
N THR A 215 -14.76 -22.45 17.53
CA THR A 215 -14.76 -23.90 17.31
C THR A 215 -13.37 -24.42 17.03
N ILE A 216 -12.56 -23.70 16.22
CA ILE A 216 -11.15 -24.03 15.99
C ILE A 216 -10.38 -24.06 17.31
N LYS A 217 -10.52 -23.04 18.17
CA LYS A 217 -9.87 -23.03 19.49
C LYS A 217 -10.23 -24.26 20.33
N MET A 218 -11.51 -24.64 20.36
CA MET A 218 -11.97 -25.82 21.09
C MET A 218 -11.37 -27.12 20.54
N ILE A 219 -11.33 -27.27 19.21
CA ILE A 219 -10.77 -28.46 18.56
C ILE A 219 -9.26 -28.55 18.78
N LEU A 220 -8.55 -27.42 18.64
CA LEU A 220 -7.11 -27.38 18.90
C LEU A 220 -6.79 -27.82 20.32
N LYS A 221 -7.54 -27.33 21.32
CA LYS A 221 -7.39 -27.75 22.71
C LYS A 221 -7.72 -29.22 22.93
N ASN A 222 -8.89 -29.68 22.46
CA ASN A 222 -9.44 -30.98 22.85
C ASN A 222 -8.98 -32.16 21.99
N LYS A 223 -8.50 -31.92 20.76
CA LYS A 223 -8.12 -32.99 19.81
C LYS A 223 -6.65 -32.95 19.43
N PHE A 224 -6.04 -31.77 19.40
CA PHE A 224 -4.64 -31.61 19.01
C PHE A 224 -3.73 -31.21 20.19
N ASN A 225 -4.29 -31.03 21.39
CA ASN A 225 -3.60 -30.53 22.58
C ASN A 225 -2.78 -29.23 22.36
N VAL A 226 -3.22 -28.39 21.41
CA VAL A 226 -2.57 -27.10 21.09
C VAL A 226 -3.36 -25.96 21.72
N ILE A 227 -2.71 -25.20 22.58
CA ILE A 227 -3.29 -24.01 23.20
C ILE A 227 -2.96 -22.78 22.33
N MET A 228 -3.98 -22.21 21.70
CA MET A 228 -3.83 -21.00 20.89
C MET A 228 -4.87 -19.94 21.26
N ASN A 229 -4.44 -18.67 21.35
CA ASN A 229 -5.34 -17.55 21.60
C ASN A 229 -6.31 -17.37 20.42
N ARG A 230 -7.61 -17.16 20.72
CA ARG A 230 -8.66 -16.87 19.73
C ARG A 230 -8.31 -15.69 18.82
N LYS A 231 -7.64 -14.65 19.35
CA LYS A 231 -7.22 -13.48 18.57
C LYS A 231 -6.14 -13.83 17.54
N LYS A 232 -5.17 -14.69 17.90
CA LYS A 232 -4.17 -15.23 16.97
C LYS A 232 -4.86 -16.04 15.85
N ILE A 233 -5.78 -16.94 16.22
CA ILE A 233 -6.56 -17.73 15.24
C ILE A 233 -7.28 -16.82 14.26
N GLN A 234 -7.99 -15.79 14.74
CA GLN A 234 -8.70 -14.85 13.86
C GLN A 234 -7.76 -14.07 12.95
N ARG A 235 -6.62 -13.60 13.46
CA ARG A 235 -5.62 -12.88 12.66
C ARG A 235 -5.13 -13.76 11.51
N ILE A 236 -4.77 -15.01 11.79
CA ILE A 236 -4.31 -15.97 10.78
C ILE A 236 -5.43 -16.30 9.79
N MET A 237 -6.66 -16.54 10.26
CA MET A 237 -7.80 -16.80 9.39
C MET A 237 -8.05 -15.64 8.41
N ARG A 238 -7.99 -14.38 8.88
CA ARG A 238 -8.12 -13.20 8.01
C ARG A 238 -6.94 -13.07 7.04
N LYS A 239 -5.70 -13.24 7.51
CA LYS A 239 -4.48 -13.15 6.69
C LYS A 239 -4.51 -14.11 5.50
N TYR A 240 -4.97 -15.34 5.71
CA TYR A 240 -5.01 -16.40 4.68
C TYR A 240 -6.40 -16.67 4.11
N ASN A 241 -7.35 -15.74 4.30
CA ASN A 241 -8.71 -15.83 3.76
C ASN A 241 -9.47 -17.14 4.10
N ILE A 242 -9.26 -17.68 5.31
CA ILE A 242 -9.95 -18.87 5.82
C ILE A 242 -11.31 -18.43 6.37
N ILE A 243 -12.35 -18.52 5.54
CA ILE A 243 -13.71 -18.05 5.87
C ILE A 243 -14.61 -19.21 6.28
N CYS A 244 -15.26 -19.04 7.44
CA CYS A 244 -16.40 -19.86 7.83
C CYS A 244 -17.69 -19.20 7.32
N PRO A 245 -18.41 -19.77 6.34
CA PRO A 245 -19.67 -19.21 5.89
C PRO A 245 -20.71 -19.26 7.00
N ILE A 246 -21.58 -18.27 7.00
CA ILE A 246 -22.76 -18.24 7.86
C ILE A 246 -23.72 -19.33 7.36
N ARG A 247 -24.22 -20.18 8.26
CA ARG A 247 -25.20 -21.22 7.92
C ARG A 247 -26.48 -20.52 7.42
N LYS A 248 -26.81 -20.69 6.15
CA LYS A 248 -28.08 -20.23 5.58
C LYS A 248 -29.15 -21.32 5.77
N SER A 249 -30.39 -20.90 5.96
CA SER A 249 -31.52 -21.84 5.96
C SER A 249 -31.65 -22.48 4.58
N ASN A 250 -31.98 -23.78 4.52
CA ASN A 250 -32.18 -24.47 3.25
C ASN A 250 -33.50 -23.96 2.62
N PRO A 251 -33.46 -23.35 1.41
CA PRO A 251 -34.65 -22.79 0.76
C PRO A 251 -35.80 -23.80 0.60
N TYR A 252 -35.48 -25.05 0.24
CA TYR A 252 -36.46 -26.11 0.04
C TYR A 252 -37.15 -26.52 1.34
N LYS A 253 -36.38 -26.64 2.45
CA LYS A 253 -36.97 -26.90 3.77
C LYS A 253 -37.85 -25.74 4.24
N ARG A 254 -37.53 -24.51 3.86
CA ARG A 254 -38.35 -23.34 4.15
C ARG A 254 -39.67 -23.38 3.37
N MET A 255 -39.62 -23.68 2.07
CA MET A 255 -40.81 -23.86 1.22
C MET A 255 -41.70 -25.00 1.72
N ALA A 256 -41.14 -26.18 1.99
CA ALA A 256 -41.89 -27.32 2.51
C ALA A 256 -42.55 -27.07 3.87
N LYS A 257 -41.94 -26.23 4.71
CA LYS A 257 -42.54 -25.80 5.99
C LYS A 257 -43.69 -24.82 5.79
N ALA A 258 -43.63 -24.00 4.74
CA ALA A 258 -44.68 -23.03 4.40
C ALA A 258 -45.87 -23.66 3.67
N THR A 259 -45.65 -24.72 2.89
CA THR A 259 -46.72 -25.49 2.22
C THR A 259 -47.39 -26.53 3.11
N LYS A 260 -46.78 -26.87 4.26
CA LYS A 260 -47.50 -27.62 5.30
C LYS A 260 -48.64 -26.74 5.80
N GLU A 261 -49.88 -27.20 5.66
CA GLU A 261 -51.03 -26.59 6.31
C GLU A 261 -50.71 -26.44 7.80
N HIS A 262 -50.43 -25.21 8.21
CA HIS A 262 -50.35 -24.88 9.61
C HIS A 262 -51.76 -25.08 10.14
N ARG A 263 -51.98 -26.04 11.05
CA ARG A 263 -53.09 -25.90 12.00
C ARG A 263 -52.82 -24.59 12.74
N VAL A 264 -53.42 -23.51 12.26
CA VAL A 264 -53.32 -22.19 12.88
C VAL A 264 -54.16 -22.27 14.15
N VAL A 265 -53.55 -22.77 15.22
CA VAL A 265 -54.13 -22.71 16.55
C VAL A 265 -53.85 -21.31 17.09
N PRO A 266 -54.86 -20.59 17.62
CA PRO A 266 -54.64 -19.28 18.21
C PRO A 266 -53.59 -19.39 19.33
N ASN A 267 -52.59 -18.50 19.29
CA ASN A 267 -51.55 -18.43 20.32
C ASN A 267 -52.13 -17.86 21.62
N LYS A 268 -52.69 -18.72 22.48
CA LYS A 268 -53.27 -18.29 23.76
C LYS A 268 -52.27 -17.61 24.69
N LEU A 269 -50.97 -17.91 24.55
CA LEU A 269 -49.92 -17.41 25.42
C LEU A 269 -49.37 -16.05 24.97
N ASN A 270 -49.50 -15.69 23.69
CA ASN A 270 -49.01 -14.43 23.12
C ASN A 270 -47.56 -14.03 23.50
N ARG A 271 -46.69 -15.02 23.74
CA ARG A 271 -45.29 -14.85 24.22
C ARG A 271 -45.17 -14.22 25.63
N GLU A 272 -46.24 -14.18 26.40
CA GLU A 272 -46.25 -13.73 27.80
C GLU A 272 -45.79 -14.85 28.75
N PHE A 273 -44.53 -15.25 28.62
CA PHE A 273 -43.93 -16.35 29.37
C PHE A 273 -43.76 -16.04 30.88
N LYS A 274 -43.57 -14.78 31.24
CA LYS A 274 -43.24 -14.34 32.60
C LYS A 274 -44.45 -13.68 33.26
N GLN A 275 -45.34 -14.48 33.85
CA GLN A 275 -46.54 -13.98 34.55
C GLN A 275 -46.37 -13.87 36.07
N ASN A 276 -45.13 -14.01 36.58
CA ASN A 276 -44.76 -13.91 38.00
C ASN A 276 -45.53 -14.81 38.98
N ILE A 277 -46.27 -15.79 38.48
CA ILE A 277 -47.00 -16.80 39.26
C ILE A 277 -46.38 -18.16 38.94
N PRO A 278 -45.67 -18.80 39.90
CA PRO A 278 -45.09 -20.13 39.72
C PRO A 278 -46.14 -21.18 39.33
N GLY A 279 -45.77 -22.15 38.49
CA GLY A 279 -46.64 -23.25 38.06
C GLY A 279 -47.76 -22.88 37.07
N LYS A 280 -47.97 -21.60 36.76
CA LYS A 280 -49.03 -21.15 35.84
C LYS A 280 -48.76 -21.49 34.38
N ILE A 281 -47.50 -21.39 33.95
CA ILE A 281 -47.07 -21.70 32.58
C ILE A 281 -45.90 -22.68 32.68
N MET A 282 -46.14 -23.91 32.21
CA MET A 282 -45.12 -24.94 32.10
C MET A 282 -44.63 -25.06 30.66
N LEU A 283 -43.31 -25.11 30.50
CA LEU A 283 -42.64 -25.30 29.23
C LEU A 283 -42.11 -26.72 29.16
N THR A 284 -42.37 -27.40 28.05
CA THR A 284 -41.87 -28.76 27.81
C THR A 284 -41.04 -28.78 26.54
N ASP A 285 -39.90 -29.42 26.58
CA ASP A 285 -39.09 -29.67 25.39
C ASP A 285 -38.48 -31.08 25.45
N ILE A 286 -38.31 -31.68 24.27
CA ILE A 286 -37.69 -33.01 24.11
C ILE A 286 -36.35 -32.81 23.40
N THR A 287 -35.27 -33.11 24.11
CA THR A 287 -33.91 -33.06 23.58
C THR A 287 -33.42 -34.45 23.23
N TYR A 288 -33.00 -34.62 21.98
CA TYR A 288 -32.46 -35.86 21.44
C TYR A 288 -30.95 -35.88 21.69
N MET A 289 -30.49 -36.81 22.52
CA MET A 289 -29.10 -36.93 22.95
C MET A 289 -28.47 -38.19 22.35
N PRO A 290 -27.77 -38.08 21.20
CA PRO A 290 -27.08 -39.22 20.63
C PRO A 290 -25.88 -39.59 21.50
N TYR A 291 -25.76 -40.87 21.84
CA TYR A 291 -24.62 -41.43 22.58
C TYR A 291 -24.09 -42.70 21.89
N GLY A 292 -23.04 -43.31 22.45
CA GLY A 292 -22.27 -44.37 21.78
C GLY A 292 -23.09 -45.48 21.12
N ASN A 293 -22.49 -46.13 20.11
CA ASN A 293 -23.05 -47.27 19.36
C ASN A 293 -24.39 -46.97 18.67
N GLY A 294 -24.59 -45.74 18.18
CA GLY A 294 -25.80 -45.37 17.42
C GLY A 294 -27.07 -45.31 18.26
N LYS A 295 -26.94 -45.29 19.59
CA LYS A 295 -28.08 -45.20 20.52
C LYS A 295 -28.50 -43.74 20.70
N MET A 296 -29.79 -43.54 20.99
CA MET A 296 -30.40 -42.24 21.21
C MET A 296 -31.07 -42.22 22.58
N ALA A 297 -30.71 -41.26 23.42
CA ALA A 297 -31.44 -40.95 24.63
C ALA A 297 -32.40 -39.79 24.35
N TYR A 298 -33.54 -39.79 25.01
CA TYR A 298 -34.56 -38.76 24.88
C TYR A 298 -34.73 -38.11 26.24
N LEU A 299 -34.33 -36.85 26.36
CA LEU A 299 -34.50 -36.07 27.56
C LEU A 299 -35.76 -35.22 27.41
N SER A 300 -36.80 -35.53 28.17
CA SER A 300 -38.03 -34.74 28.27
C SER A 300 -37.98 -33.94 29.56
N THR A 301 -38.04 -32.61 29.47
CA THR A 301 -38.00 -31.73 30.65
C THR A 301 -39.27 -30.91 30.78
N ILE A 302 -39.72 -30.68 32.01
CA ILE A 302 -40.75 -29.72 32.37
C ILE A 302 -40.08 -28.58 33.12
N LYS A 303 -40.22 -27.36 32.61
CA LYS A 303 -39.64 -26.15 33.15
C LYS A 303 -40.74 -25.16 33.53
N ASP A 304 -40.65 -24.58 34.72
CA ASP A 304 -41.51 -23.44 35.06
C ASP A 304 -41.01 -22.17 34.34
N SER A 305 -41.91 -21.51 33.63
CA SER A 305 -41.61 -20.28 32.90
C SER A 305 -41.37 -19.08 33.82
N SER A 306 -41.96 -19.07 35.02
CA SER A 306 -41.82 -17.98 35.99
C SER A 306 -40.46 -18.03 36.70
N THR A 307 -40.14 -19.17 37.34
CA THR A 307 -38.91 -19.36 38.14
C THR A 307 -37.69 -19.77 37.31
N ASN A 308 -37.90 -20.29 36.08
CA ASN A 308 -36.89 -20.94 35.25
C ASN A 308 -36.34 -22.27 35.79
N GLU A 309 -36.95 -22.86 36.82
CA GLU A 309 -36.51 -24.13 37.39
C GLU A 309 -37.02 -25.33 36.57
N ILE A 310 -36.24 -26.41 36.58
CA ILE A 310 -36.66 -27.69 36.01
C ILE A 310 -37.44 -28.43 37.10
N LEU A 311 -38.73 -28.63 36.87
CA LEU A 311 -39.63 -29.30 37.81
C LEU A 311 -39.57 -30.83 37.67
N ALA A 312 -39.39 -31.33 36.46
CA ALA A 312 -39.29 -32.75 36.18
C ALA A 312 -38.42 -33.01 34.94
N TYR A 313 -37.75 -34.16 34.92
CA TYR A 313 -37.04 -34.66 33.75
C TYR A 313 -37.08 -36.19 33.68
N ASN A 314 -37.09 -36.73 32.47
CA ASN A 314 -36.95 -38.16 32.15
C ASN A 314 -36.03 -38.30 30.95
#